data_AF-A0A6I2SYS4-F1
#
_entry.id   AF-A0A6I2SYS4-F1
#
_cell.length_a   1.000
_cell.length_b   1.000
_cell.length_c   1.000
_cell.angle_alpha   90.00
_cell.angle_beta   90.00
_cell.angle_gamma   90.00
#
_symmetry.space_group_name_H-M   'P 1'
#
loop_
_entity.id
_entity.type
_entity.pdbx_description
1 polymer ?
#
loop_
_entity_poly.entity_id
_entity_poly.type
_entity_poly.pdbx_seq_one_letter_code
_entity_poly.pdbx_strand_id
1 'polypeptide(L)' 'MTLTEKLDAMETLWDDLCHHVQNVAVPEWHHEVLAAREADLADGTARFDDWETARDKIRETLK' A
#
# COMPACT_ATOMS: atom_id res chain seq x y z
N MET A 1 25.79 -10.28 6.23
CA MET A 1 24.85 -9.16 6.21
C MET A 1 24.33 -8.90 7.60
N THR A 2 24.71 -7.78 8.19
CA THR A 2 24.12 -7.21 9.41
C THR A 2 22.68 -6.74 9.14
N LEU A 3 21.93 -6.38 10.18
CA LEU A 3 20.59 -5.81 10.01
C LEU A 3 20.65 -4.51 9.20
N THR A 4 21.59 -3.62 9.52
CA THR A 4 21.81 -2.37 8.80
C THR A 4 22.08 -2.62 7.32
N GLU A 5 22.99 -3.54 6.99
CA GLU A 5 23.28 -3.87 5.59
C GLU A 5 22.07 -4.44 4.83
N LYS A 6 21.15 -5.12 5.52
CA LYS A 6 19.90 -5.60 4.92
C LYS A 6 18.92 -4.45 4.68
N LEU A 7 18.80 -3.52 5.62
CA LEU A 7 17.92 -2.36 5.49
C LEU A 7 18.39 -1.43 4.38
N ASP A 8 19.68 -1.10 4.33
CA ASP A 8 20.26 -0.27 3.28
C ASP A 8 20.05 -0.89 1.89
N ALA A 9 20.21 -2.22 1.79
CA ALA A 9 19.93 -2.93 0.55
C ALA A 9 18.45 -2.85 0.15
N MET A 10 17.53 -3.00 1.11
CA MET A 10 16.09 -2.85 0.84
C MET A 10 15.73 -1.43 0.40
N GLU A 11 16.30 -0.40 1.03
CA GLU A 11 16.07 1.00 0.67
C GLU A 11 16.61 1.30 -0.72
N THR A 12 17.81 0.83 -1.04
CA THR A 12 18.42 1.01 -2.37
C THR A 12 17.58 0.33 -3.45
N LEU A 13 17.13 -0.91 -3.21
CA LEU A 13 16.25 -1.62 -4.15
C LEU A 13 14.91 -0.91 -4.31
N TRP A 14 14.34 -0.40 -3.21
CA TRP A 14 13.07 0.33 -3.24
C TRP A 14 13.17 1.64 -4.01
N ASP A 15 14.24 2.40 -3.81
CA ASP A 15 14.50 3.66 -4.52
C ASP A 15 14.66 3.42 -6.04
N ASP A 16 15.41 2.40 -6.43
CA ASP A 16 15.58 2.01 -7.84
C ASP A 16 14.24 1.64 -8.49
N LEU A 17 13.43 0.81 -7.81
CA LEU A 17 12.09 0.44 -8.29
C LEU A 17 11.16 1.65 -8.45
N CYS A 18 11.25 2.65 -7.57
CA CYS A 18 10.44 3.86 -7.66
C CYS A 18 10.82 4.71 -8.88
N HIS A 19 12.12 4.82 -9.20
CA HIS A 19 12.60 5.53 -10.39
C HIS A 19 12.29 4.78 -11.70
N HIS A 20 12.09 3.47 -11.62
CA HIS A 20 11.84 2.59 -12.78
C HIS A 20 10.45 1.97 -12.78
N VAL A 21 9.45 2.63 -12.19
CA VAL A 21 8.08 2.09 -12.02
C VAL A 21 7.44 1.59 -13.32
N GLN A 22 7.75 2.22 -14.45
CA GLN A 22 7.24 1.83 -15.78
C GLN A 22 7.73 0.44 -16.22
N ASN A 23 8.84 -0.02 -15.67
CA ASN A 23 9.44 -1.33 -15.96
C ASN A 23 8.92 -2.43 -15.04
N VAL A 24 8.13 -2.08 -14.02
CA VAL A 24 7.55 -3.03 -13.07
C VAL A 24 6.18 -3.44 -13.57
N ALA A 25 6.05 -4.69 -14.01
CA ALA A 25 4.77 -5.23 -14.44
C ALA A 25 3.78 -5.26 -13.26
N VAL A 26 2.71 -4.47 -13.37
CA VAL A 26 1.61 -4.49 -12.39
C VAL A 26 0.71 -5.68 -12.72
N PRO A 27 0.48 -6.60 -11.76
CA PRO A 27 -0.47 -7.70 -11.98
C PRO A 27 -1.88 -7.18 -12.26
N GLU A 28 -2.59 -7.81 -13.19
CA GLU A 28 -3.95 -7.40 -13.60
C GLU A 28 -4.92 -7.27 -12.42
N TRP A 29 -4.84 -8.17 -11.45
CA TRP A 29 -5.68 -8.15 -10.26
C TRP A 29 -5.55 -6.86 -9.42
N HIS A 30 -4.41 -6.16 -9.48
CA HIS A 30 -4.27 -4.86 -8.80
C HIS A 30 -5.25 -3.84 -9.38
N HIS A 31 -5.41 -3.82 -10.71
CA HIS A 31 -6.35 -2.92 -11.38
C HIS A 31 -7.79 -3.28 -11.03
N GLU A 32 -8.12 -4.57 -10.99
CA GLU A 32 -9.45 -5.05 -10.59
C GLU A 32 -9.81 -4.59 -9.18
N VAL A 33 -8.88 -4.72 -8.23
CA VAL A 33 -9.09 -4.29 -6.83
C VAL A 33 -9.28 -2.78 -6.73
N LEU A 34 -8.50 -1.99 -7.48
CA LEU A 34 -8.66 -0.54 -7.50
C LEU A 34 -10.01 -0.13 -8.10
N ALA A 35 -10.40 -0.72 -9.22
CA ALA A 35 -11.68 -0.46 -9.86
C ALA A 35 -12.87 -0.81 -8.95
N ALA A 36 -12.79 -1.94 -8.23
CA ALA A 36 -13.82 -2.32 -7.25
C ALA A 36 -13.92 -1.28 -6.13
N ARG A 37 -12.79 -0.85 -5.55
CA ARG A 37 -12.78 0.17 -4.49
C ARG A 37 -13.29 1.54 -4.95
N GLU A 38 -12.99 1.93 -6.20
CA GLU A 38 -13.53 3.15 -6.79
C GLU A 38 -15.06 3.07 -6.96
N ALA A 39 -15.59 1.91 -7.36
CA ALA A 39 -17.03 1.68 -7.44
C ALA A 39 -17.69 1.76 -6.05
N ASP A 40 -17.10 1.14 -5.03
CA ASP A 40 -17.61 1.19 -3.64
C ASP A 40 -17.58 2.63 -3.08
N LEU A 41 -16.65 3.47 -3.51
CA LEU A 41 -16.64 4.89 -3.14
C LEU A 41 -17.75 5.67 -3.85
N ALA A 42 -17.99 5.36 -5.13
CA ALA A 42 -19.01 6.02 -5.94
C ALA A 42 -20.44 5.65 -5.51
N ASP A 43 -20.67 4.40 -5.06
CA ASP A 43 -21.95 3.93 -4.56
C ASP A 43 -22.20 4.27 -3.07
N GLY A 44 -21.17 4.73 -2.37
CA GLY A 44 -21.21 5.15 -0.97
C GLY A 44 -21.11 4.01 0.04
N THR A 45 -20.78 2.80 -0.39
CA THR A 45 -20.55 1.64 0.49
C THR A 45 -19.16 1.64 1.12
N ALA A 46 -18.21 2.38 0.55
CA ALA A 46 -16.91 2.70 1.13
C ALA A 46 -16.77 4.20 1.40
N ARG A 47 -15.90 4.54 2.36
CA ARG A 47 -15.51 5.92 2.65
C ARG A 47 -14.06 5.99 3.07
N PHE A 48 -13.46 7.16 2.87
CA PHE A 48 -12.19 7.48 3.48
C PHE A 48 -12.39 7.77 4.97
N ASP A 49 -11.60 7.13 5.81
CA ASP A 49 -11.45 7.49 7.21
C ASP A 49 -10.16 8.30 7.37
N ASP A 50 -10.15 9.20 8.34
CA ASP A 50 -8.92 9.87 8.77
C ASP A 50 -7.87 8.84 9.24
N TRP A 51 -6.59 9.12 8.95
CA TRP A 51 -5.51 8.17 9.21
C TRP A 51 -5.33 7.86 10.70
N GLU A 52 -5.38 8.87 11.56
CA GLU A 52 -5.24 8.69 13.00
C GLU A 52 -6.41 7.85 13.53
N THR A 53 -7.63 8.14 13.05
CA THR A 53 -8.84 7.37 13.36
C THR A 53 -8.72 5.91 12.93
N ALA A 54 -8.26 5.64 11.71
CA ALA A 54 -8.09 4.29 11.20
C ALA A 54 -7.05 3.49 12.01
N ARG A 55 -5.92 4.14 12.35
CA ARG A 55 -4.85 3.52 13.15
C ARG A 55 -5.34 3.12 14.54
N ASP A 56 -6.12 3.98 15.19
CA ASP A 56 -6.62 3.70 16.53
C ASP A 56 -7.64 2.55 16.52
N LYS A 57 -8.54 2.49 15.53
CA LYS A 57 -9.44 1.33 15.33
C LYS A 57 -8.66 0.01 15.19
N ILE A 58 -7.61 -0.01 14.37
CA ILE A 58 -6.78 -1.22 14.19
C ILE A 58 -6.14 -1.63 15.51
N ARG A 59 -5.59 -0.68 16.27
CA ARG A 59 -4.97 -0.96 17.57
C ARG A 59 -5.98 -1.53 18.57
N GLU A 60 -7.23 -1.07 18.54
CA GLU A 60 -8.31 -1.62 19.38
C GLU A 60 -8.67 -3.05 18.99
N THR A 61 -8.70 -3.38 17.70
CA THR A 61 -9.01 -4.75 17.24
C THR A 61 -7.92 -5.79 17.54
N LEU A 62 -6.71 -5.35 17.89
CA LEU A 62 -5.58 -6.22 18.24
C LEU A 62 -5.43 -6.47 19.75
N LYS A 63 -6.31 -5.89 20.58
CA LYS A 63 -6.37 -6.13 22.03
C LYS A 63 -7.27 -7.32 22.35
#